data_AF-A0A496ULX4-F1
#
_entry.id   AF-A0A496ULX4-F1
#
_cell.length_a   1.000
_cell.length_b   1.000
_cell.length_c   1.000
_cell.angle_alpha   90.00
_cell.angle_beta   90.00
_cell.angle_gamma   90.00
#
_symmetry.space_group_name_H-M   'P 1'
#
loop_
_entity.id
_entity.type
_entity.pdbx_description
1 polymer ?
#
loop_
_entity_poly.entity_id
_entity_poly.type
_entity_poly.pdbx_seq_one_letter_code
_entity_poly.pdbx_strand_id
1 'polypeptide(L)'
;MRITVILTIILVAIAPAKSIIQTIDSPAGDICGLGWENGTLWATDAFTKEIYKIDPVSGDVLNSFTTIITAAYEATGLAVENNIVYIGAWNNTDNAYVYKYTDSGTLTGAVGMCGG
;
A
#
# COMPACT_ATOMS: atom_id res chain seq x y z
N MET A 1 -2.12 -44.48 11.93
CA MET A 1 -3.19 -43.49 11.65
C MET A 1 -3.70 -42.74 12.89
N ARG A 2 -3.73 -43.33 14.09
CA ARG A 2 -4.23 -42.65 15.31
C ARG A 2 -3.24 -41.70 16.01
N ILE A 3 -1.94 -41.99 16.00
CA ILE A 3 -0.91 -41.16 16.67
C ILE A 3 -0.58 -39.90 15.86
N THR A 4 -0.44 -40.03 14.53
CA THR A 4 -0.14 -38.90 13.63
C THR A 4 -1.22 -37.81 13.70
N VAL A 5 -2.50 -38.19 13.71
CA VAL A 5 -3.62 -37.25 13.81
C VAL A 5 -3.60 -36.49 15.15
N ILE A 6 -3.33 -37.17 16.26
CA ILE A 6 -3.22 -36.53 17.58
C ILE A 6 -2.03 -35.55 17.64
N LEU A 7 -0.87 -35.93 17.10
CA LEU A 7 0.30 -35.05 17.01
C LEU A 7 0.01 -33.81 16.16
N THR A 8 -0.71 -33.97 15.05
CA THR A 8 -1.06 -32.85 14.15
C THR A 8 -2.03 -31.89 14.83
N ILE A 9 -3.03 -32.41 15.56
CA ILE A 9 -3.98 -31.59 16.33
C ILE A 9 -3.26 -30.82 17.44
N ILE A 10 -2.36 -31.48 18.17
CA ILE A 10 -1.57 -30.83 19.22
C ILE A 10 -0.71 -29.72 18.61
N LEU A 11 0.01 -29.99 17.51
CA LEU A 11 0.86 -29.01 16.83
C LEU A 11 0.09 -27.76 16.37
N VAL A 12 -1.14 -27.94 15.87
CA VAL A 12 -2.02 -26.81 15.51
C VAL A 12 -2.51 -26.05 16.74
N ALA A 13 -2.80 -26.75 17.85
CA ALA A 13 -3.30 -26.13 19.08
C ALA A 13 -2.24 -25.30 19.85
N ILE A 14 -0.95 -25.55 19.65
CA ILE A 14 0.16 -24.76 20.22
C ILE A 14 0.79 -23.76 19.24
N ALA A 15 0.25 -23.62 18.03
CA ALA A 15 0.71 -22.59 17.11
C ALA A 15 0.44 -21.20 17.73
N PRO A 16 1.45 -20.33 17.87
CA PRO A 16 1.25 -19.01 18.47
C PRO A 16 0.26 -18.20 17.63
N ALA A 17 -0.71 -17.57 18.30
CA ALA A 17 -1.54 -16.57 17.65
C ALA A 17 -0.64 -15.45 17.12
N LYS A 18 -0.88 -15.02 15.88
CA LYS A 18 -0.12 -13.93 15.26
C LYS A 18 -0.34 -12.66 16.08
N SER A 19 0.70 -12.16 16.75
CA SER A 19 0.67 -10.91 17.50
C SER A 19 1.19 -9.74 16.66
N ILE A 20 0.81 -8.52 17.03
CA ILE A 20 1.40 -7.30 16.45
C ILE A 20 2.87 -7.26 16.86
N ILE A 21 3.78 -7.27 15.88
CA ILE A 21 5.22 -7.22 16.11
C ILE A 21 5.75 -5.78 16.17
N GLN A 22 5.06 -4.86 15.50
CA GLN A 22 5.44 -3.46 15.40
C GLN A 22 4.23 -2.60 15.03
N THR A 23 4.21 -1.37 15.51
CA THR A 23 3.28 -0.32 15.10
C THR A 23 4.11 0.92 14.82
N ILE A 24 3.82 1.57 13.70
CA ILE A 24 4.41 2.85 13.31
C ILE A 24 3.28 3.85 13.17
N ASP A 25 3.56 5.12 13.44
CA ASP A 25 2.57 6.18 13.26
C ASP A 25 2.24 6.34 11.77
N SER A 26 0.96 6.54 11.48
CA SER A 26 0.53 6.82 10.11
C SER A 26 1.09 8.18 9.68
N PRO A 27 1.67 8.30 8.48
CA PRO A 27 2.19 9.59 8.00
C PRO A 27 1.07 10.59 7.67
N ALA A 28 -0.17 10.12 7.50
CA ALA A 28 -1.34 10.95 7.22
C ALA A 28 -2.63 10.35 7.79
N GLY A 29 -3.73 11.08 7.66
CA GLY A 29 -5.01 10.76 8.31
C GLY A 29 -5.86 9.70 7.60
N ASP A 30 -5.67 9.51 6.29
CA ASP A 30 -6.54 8.67 5.46
C ASP A 30 -5.73 7.76 4.51
N ILE A 31 -4.77 7.02 5.07
CA ILE A 31 -3.96 6.09 4.31
C ILE A 31 -4.84 4.94 3.79
N CYS A 32 -4.95 4.84 2.46
CA CYS A 32 -5.82 3.87 1.78
C CYS A 32 -5.06 2.79 0.99
N GLY A 33 -3.81 3.06 0.60
CA GLY A 33 -3.00 2.15 -0.21
C GLY A 33 -1.60 1.97 0.35
N LEU A 34 -1.10 0.73 0.33
CA LEU A 34 0.25 0.37 0.77
C LEU A 34 1.00 -0.44 -0.29
N GLY A 35 2.28 -0.15 -0.46
CA GLY A 35 3.18 -0.89 -1.33
C GLY A 35 4.50 -1.23 -0.63
N TRP A 36 5.21 -2.22 -1.15
CA TRP A 36 6.48 -2.65 -0.60
C TRP A 36 7.47 -2.99 -1.70
N GLU A 37 8.68 -2.44 -1.60
CA GLU A 37 9.78 -2.82 -2.49
C GLU A 37 11.13 -2.59 -1.79
N ASN A 38 12.08 -3.52 -1.96
CA ASN A 38 13.47 -3.36 -1.54
C ASN A 38 13.65 -2.88 -0.07
N GLY A 39 12.83 -3.39 0.84
CA GLY A 39 12.90 -3.03 2.27
C GLY A 39 12.33 -1.66 2.60
N THR A 40 11.60 -1.04 1.67
CA THR A 40 10.93 0.25 1.86
C THR A 40 9.43 0.07 1.82
N LEU A 41 8.73 0.69 2.77
CA LEU A 41 7.29 0.78 2.79
C LEU A 41 6.84 2.04 2.04
N TRP A 42 5.74 1.92 1.29
CA TRP A 42 5.09 3.04 0.62
C TRP A 42 3.65 3.13 1.04
N ALA A 43 3.12 4.35 1.14
CA ALA A 43 1.73 4.61 1.47
C ALA A 43 1.16 5.75 0.62
N THR A 44 -0.17 5.77 0.45
CA THR A 44 -0.86 6.93 -0.12
C THR A 44 -2.07 7.30 0.71
N ASP A 45 -2.32 8.61 0.80
CA ASP A 45 -3.48 9.19 1.46
C ASP A 45 -4.61 9.45 0.45
N ALA A 46 -5.82 9.00 0.75
CA ALA A 46 -6.97 9.15 -0.14
C ALA A 46 -7.34 10.64 -0.36
N PHE A 47 -7.29 11.42 0.72
CA PHE A 47 -7.76 12.79 0.76
C PHE A 47 -6.74 13.77 0.16
N THR A 48 -5.52 13.79 0.68
CA THR A 48 -4.44 14.68 0.20
C THR A 48 -3.82 14.18 -1.10
N LYS A 49 -4.01 12.90 -1.46
CA LYS A 49 -3.43 12.27 -2.65
C LYS A 49 -1.91 12.38 -2.68
N GLU A 50 -1.31 12.40 -1.49
CA GLU A 50 0.13 12.37 -1.29
C GLU A 50 0.61 10.92 -1.21
N ILE A 51 1.82 10.68 -1.71
CA ILE A 51 2.53 9.41 -1.61
C ILE A 51 3.70 9.59 -0.65
N TYR A 52 3.87 8.63 0.26
CA TYR A 52 4.91 8.60 1.27
C TYR A 52 5.80 7.39 1.06
N LYS A 53 7.12 7.60 1.10
CA LYS A 53 8.16 6.57 1.20
C LYS A 53 8.60 6.52 2.65
N ILE A 54 8.53 5.35 3.28
CA ILE A 54 8.61 5.20 4.74
C ILE A 54 9.69 4.15 5.08
N ASP A 55 10.53 4.47 6.06
CA ASP A 55 11.37 3.47 6.70
C ASP A 55 10.48 2.56 7.56
N PRO A 56 10.38 1.26 7.25
CA PRO A 56 9.49 0.36 7.99
C PRO A 56 9.96 0.04 9.41
N VAL A 57 11.23 0.32 9.73
CA VAL A 57 11.82 0.06 11.05
C VAL A 57 11.58 1.24 11.98
N SER A 58 11.80 2.47 11.53
CA SER A 58 11.60 3.65 12.38
C SER A 58 10.21 4.28 12.24
N GLY A 59 9.55 4.10 11.10
CA GLY A 59 8.33 4.84 10.73
C GLY A 59 8.60 6.21 10.12
N ASP A 60 9.87 6.59 9.93
CA ASP A 60 10.22 7.91 9.38
C ASP A 60 9.83 8.02 7.89
N VAL A 61 9.28 9.17 7.51
CA VAL A 61 9.04 9.52 6.12
C VAL A 61 10.37 9.90 5.46
N LEU A 62 10.86 9.05 4.57
CA LEU A 62 12.10 9.22 3.81
C LEU A 62 11.93 10.17 2.61
N ASN A 63 10.74 10.18 2.01
CA ASN A 63 10.35 11.06 0.91
C ASN A 63 8.83 11.17 0.85
N SER A 64 8.31 12.29 0.34
CA SER A 64 6.90 12.39 -0.03
C SER A 64 6.69 13.30 -1.24
N PHE A 65 5.59 13.09 -1.95
CA PHE A 65 5.21 13.93 -3.08
C PHE A 65 3.71 13.87 -3.36
N THR A 66 3.16 15.01 -3.77
CA THR A 66 1.76 15.13 -4.21
C THR A 66 1.59 14.57 -5.61
N THR A 67 0.54 13.80 -5.82
CA THR A 67 0.19 13.28 -7.15
C THR A 67 -0.53 14.33 -7.99
N ILE A 68 -0.64 14.09 -9.30
CA ILE A 68 -1.44 14.92 -10.21
C ILE A 68 -2.94 14.57 -10.20
N ILE A 69 -3.37 13.65 -9.31
CA ILE A 69 -4.76 13.22 -9.22
C ILE A 69 -5.59 14.44 -8.81
N THR A 70 -6.62 14.75 -9.60
CA THR A 70 -7.45 15.93 -9.36
C THR A 70 -8.47 15.66 -8.26
N ALA A 71 -9.08 16.72 -7.72
CA ALA A 71 -10.12 16.61 -6.71
C ALA A 71 -11.39 15.85 -7.17
N ALA A 72 -11.54 15.56 -8.46
CA ALA A 72 -12.64 14.76 -8.99
C ALA A 72 -12.43 13.24 -8.82
N TYR A 73 -11.24 12.83 -8.35
CA TYR A 73 -10.86 11.44 -8.15
C TYR A 73 -10.32 11.26 -6.73
N GLU A 74 -10.59 10.09 -6.16
CA GLU A 74 -9.98 9.64 -4.91
C GLU A 74 -8.87 8.64 -5.20
N ALA A 75 -7.78 8.72 -4.44
CA ALA A 75 -6.77 7.67 -4.45
C ALA A 75 -7.32 6.42 -3.75
N THR A 76 -7.12 5.25 -4.35
CA THR A 76 -7.74 3.99 -3.87
C THR A 76 -6.74 2.98 -3.37
N GLY A 77 -5.67 2.76 -4.14
CA GLY A 77 -4.66 1.74 -3.82
C GLY A 77 -3.30 2.14 -4.37
N LEU A 78 -2.26 1.57 -3.77
CA LEU A 78 -0.88 1.81 -4.15
C LEU A 78 -0.15 0.47 -4.27
N ALA A 79 0.70 0.34 -5.29
CA ALA A 79 1.60 -0.79 -5.45
C ALA A 79 2.96 -0.27 -5.95
N VAL A 80 4.03 -1.02 -5.72
CA VAL A 80 5.38 -0.65 -6.17
C VAL A 80 6.03 -1.86 -6.81
N GLU A 81 6.61 -1.65 -7.99
CA GLU A 81 7.37 -2.67 -8.70
C GLU A 81 8.38 -1.99 -9.64
N ASN A 82 9.61 -2.51 -9.67
CA ASN A 82 10.70 -2.05 -10.53
C ASN A 82 11.00 -0.55 -10.37
N ASN A 83 10.99 -0.05 -9.13
CA ASN A 83 11.13 1.38 -8.78
C ASN A 83 10.04 2.29 -9.39
N ILE A 84 8.89 1.74 -9.78
CA ILE A 84 7.72 2.48 -10.21
C ILE A 84 6.63 2.36 -9.15
N VAL A 85 6.11 3.50 -8.74
CA VAL A 85 4.98 3.60 -7.83
C VAL A 85 3.70 3.73 -8.66
N TYR A 86 2.80 2.77 -8.50
CA TYR A 86 1.50 2.73 -9.14
C TYR A 86 0.45 3.19 -8.14
N ILE A 87 -0.38 4.16 -8.53
CA ILE A 87 -1.50 4.62 -7.71
C ILE A 87 -2.79 4.57 -8.52
N GLY A 88 -3.79 3.91 -7.96
CA GLY A 88 -5.15 3.87 -8.49
C GLY A 88 -5.92 5.13 -8.10
N ALA A 89 -6.71 5.64 -9.03
CA ALA A 89 -7.63 6.75 -8.82
C ALA A 89 -9.00 6.43 -9.39
N TRP A 90 -10.07 6.70 -8.66
CA TRP A 90 -11.45 6.47 -9.09
C TRP A 90 -12.34 7.68 -8.80
N ASN A 91 -13.23 8.02 -9.72
CA ASN A 91 -14.14 9.16 -9.60
C ASN A 91 -15.50 8.82 -8.95
N ASN A 92 -15.64 7.64 -8.32
CA ASN A 92 -16.90 7.14 -7.75
C ASN A 92 -18.05 7.04 -8.77
N THR A 93 -17.75 7.05 -10.06
CA THR A 93 -18.72 6.97 -11.15
C THR A 93 -18.17 5.98 -12.18
N ASP A 94 -17.79 6.41 -13.39
CA ASP A 94 -17.48 5.49 -14.49
C ASP A 94 -16.00 5.44 -14.90
N ASN A 95 -15.15 6.31 -14.33
CA ASN A 95 -13.76 6.45 -14.77
C ASN A 95 -12.77 6.14 -13.66
N ALA A 96 -11.80 5.30 -13.96
CA ALA A 96 -10.66 5.02 -13.11
C ALA A 96 -9.36 5.07 -13.90
N TYR A 97 -8.26 5.37 -13.22
CA TYR A 97 -6.93 5.43 -13.80
C TYR A 97 -5.91 4.79 -12.86
N VAL A 98 -4.84 4.23 -13.44
CA VAL A 98 -3.60 3.97 -12.72
C VAL A 98 -2.56 4.97 -13.20
N TYR A 99 -2.02 5.77 -12.28
CA TYR A 99 -0.89 6.66 -12.52
C TYR A 99 0.41 5.97 -12.09
N LYS A 100 1.50 6.30 -12.77
CA LYS A 100 2.83 5.72 -12.55
C LYS A 100 3.81 6.84 -12.22
N TYR A 101 4.55 6.70 -11.13
CA TYR A 101 5.56 7.66 -10.69
C TYR A 101 6.92 6.97 -10.51
N THR A 102 8.00 7.71 -10.72
CA THR A 102 9.32 7.33 -10.21
C THR A 102 9.36 7.42 -8.68
N ASP A 103 10.39 6.85 -8.07
CA ASP A 103 10.63 6.97 -6.63
C ASP A 103 10.82 8.42 -6.13
N SER A 104 11.23 9.31 -7.03
CA SER A 104 11.38 10.75 -6.83
C SER A 104 10.11 11.57 -7.09
N GLY A 105 9.01 10.92 -7.47
CA GLY A 105 7.72 11.59 -7.70
C GLY A 105 7.52 12.16 -9.10
N THR A 106 8.34 11.77 -10.07
CA THR A 106 8.13 12.18 -11.48
C THR A 106 7.08 11.28 -12.12
N LEU A 107 6.01 11.86 -12.65
CA LEU A 107 4.98 11.12 -13.40
C LEU A 107 5.60 10.52 -14.67
N THR A 108 5.48 9.20 -14.84
CA THR A 108 5.96 8.47 -16.02
C THR A 108 4.83 8.07 -16.97
N GLY A 109 3.58 8.06 -16.49
CA GLY A 109 2.41 7.84 -17.34
C GLY A 109 1.13 7.57 -16.56
N ALA A 110 0.03 7.42 -17.29
CA ALA A 110 -1.26 7.02 -16.76
C ALA A 110 -1.96 6.06 -17.73
N VAL A 111 -2.74 5.13 -17.20
CA VAL A 111 -3.51 4.15 -17.97
C VAL A 111 -4.95 4.18 -17.48
N GLY A 112 -5.91 4.35 -18.39
CA GLY A 112 -7.34 4.26 -18.05
C GLY A 112 -7.73 2.82 -17.72
N MET A 113 -8.56 2.66 -16.70
CA MET A 113 -9.18 1.40 -16.30
C MET A 113 -10.65 1.41 -16.74
N CYS A 114 -11.16 0.25 -17.14
CA CYS A 114 -12.58 0.09 -17.42
C CYS A 114 -13.35 -0.16 -16.12
N GLY A 115 -14.32 0.72 -15.81
CA GLY A 115 -15.30 0.52 -14.75
C GLY A 115 -14.73 0.57 -13.33
N GLY A 116 -15.20 1.52 -12.54
CA GLY A 116 -15.32 1.28 -11.10
C GLY A 116 -16.60 0.55 -10.79
#